data_AF-A0A4Q7B282-F1
#
_entry.id   AF-A0A4Q7B282-F1
#
_cell.length_a   1.000
_cell.length_b   1.000
_cell.length_c   1.000
_cell.angle_alpha   90.00
_cell.angle_beta   90.00
_cell.angle_gamma   90.00
#
_symmetry.space_group_name_H-M   'P 1'
#
loop_
_entity.id
_entity.type
_entity.pdbx_description
1 polymer ?
#
loop_
_entity_poly.entity_id
_entity_poly.type
_entity_poly.pdbx_seq_one_letter_code
_entity_poly.pdbx_strand_id
1 'polypeptide(L)'
;MNGNKMLPKQLGFSLLELMVALVIVAIFAAIAIPSYQSYARKSVAAQAQQSMKQIATELEKHKSRNFNYLNFVTTPNPVVIPNGATGSAVKYEIVVKDGDNTANALTSSSSTGQSWAIMATSKDEKNNSYVMTSTGVHCYKQGTSIGFDCSGAKSW
;
A
#
# COMPACT_ATOMS: atom_id res chain seq x y z
N MET A 1 -2.44 -6.95 74.27
CA MET A 1 -3.27 -7.81 73.41
C MET A 1 -2.68 -7.77 72.00
N ASN A 2 -1.74 -8.67 71.69
CA ASN A 2 -1.12 -8.71 70.36
C ASN A 2 -1.89 -9.69 69.48
N GLY A 3 -2.74 -9.15 68.60
CA GLY A 3 -3.42 -9.91 67.57
C GLY A 3 -2.45 -10.25 66.44
N ASN A 4 -2.03 -11.51 66.37
CA ASN A 4 -1.29 -12.04 65.22
C ASN A 4 -2.22 -12.03 64.00
N LYS A 5 -2.09 -11.00 63.16
CA LYS A 5 -2.77 -10.95 61.86
C LYS A 5 -2.20 -12.07 60.98
N MET A 6 -3.02 -13.07 60.68
CA MET A 6 -2.70 -14.13 59.73
C MET A 6 -2.54 -13.50 58.34
N LEU A 7 -1.33 -13.55 57.79
CA LEU A 7 -1.07 -13.09 56.42
C LEU A 7 -1.79 -14.02 55.43
N PRO A 8 -2.50 -13.48 54.43
CA PRO A 8 -3.19 -14.28 53.42
C PRO A 8 -2.18 -15.12 52.62
N LYS A 9 -2.48 -16.41 52.46
CA LYS A 9 -1.65 -17.36 51.71
C LYS A 9 -1.71 -16.99 50.23
N GLN A 10 -0.58 -16.62 49.62
CA GLN A 10 -0.51 -16.37 48.18
C GLN A 10 -0.74 -17.69 47.42
N LEU A 11 -1.82 -17.76 46.65
CA LEU A 11 -2.07 -18.82 45.68
C LEU A 11 -1.23 -18.53 44.44
N GLY A 12 -0.22 -19.38 44.19
CA GLY A 12 0.60 -19.30 42.98
C GLY A 12 -0.04 -20.02 41.80
N PHE A 13 0.31 -19.59 40.58
CA PHE A 13 -0.08 -20.27 39.34
C PHE A 13 0.63 -21.63 39.20
N SER A 14 -0.06 -22.66 38.74
CA SER A 14 0.57 -23.94 38.42
C SER A 14 1.19 -23.93 37.01
N LEU A 15 2.23 -24.74 36.82
CA LEU A 15 2.86 -24.92 35.50
C LEU A 15 1.88 -25.52 34.48
N LEU A 16 0.96 -26.37 34.95
CA LEU A 16 -0.09 -26.96 34.13
C LEU A 16 -1.07 -25.91 33.59
N GLU A 17 -1.53 -24.99 34.44
CA GLU A 17 -2.43 -23.90 34.02
C GLU A 17 -1.78 -23.00 32.98
N LEU A 18 -0.48 -22.71 33.14
CA LEU A 18 0.28 -21.95 32.15
C LEU A 18 0.36 -22.70 30.81
N MET A 19 0.63 -24.01 30.82
CA MET A 19 0.71 -24.81 29.60
C MET A 19 -0.61 -24.80 28.82
N VAL A 20 -1.74 -25.02 29.50
CA VAL A 20 -3.05 -25.01 28.85
C VAL A 20 -3.37 -23.62 28.28
N ALA A 21 -3.09 -22.55 29.04
CA ALA A 21 -3.27 -21.19 28.57
C ALA A 21 -2.45 -20.90 27.30
N LEU A 22 -1.19 -21.33 27.26
CA LEU A 22 -0.32 -21.16 26.09
C LEU A 22 -0.82 -21.93 24.86
N VAL A 23 -1.34 -23.14 25.04
CA VAL A 23 -1.92 -23.92 23.94
C VAL A 23 -3.11 -23.18 23.33
N ILE A 24 -3.99 -22.63 24.16
CA ILE A 24 -5.16 -21.87 23.69
C ILE A 24 -4.70 -20.62 22.91
N VAL A 25 -3.72 -19.87 23.45
CA VAL A 25 -3.17 -18.68 22.75
C VAL A 25 -2.52 -19.06 21.43
N ALA A 26 -1.79 -20.18 21.37
CA ALA A 26 -1.14 -20.64 20.14
C ALA A 26 -2.15 -20.98 19.04
N ILE A 27 -3.27 -21.63 19.39
CA ILE A 27 -4.36 -21.92 18.44
C ILE A 27 -4.94 -20.62 17.87
N PHE A 28 -5.22 -19.62 18.72
CA PHE A 28 -5.72 -18.34 18.23
C PHE A 28 -4.71 -17.59 17.38
N ALA A 29 -3.44 -17.56 17.79
CA ALA A 29 -2.37 -16.88 17.07
C ALA A 29 -2.18 -17.43 15.65
N ALA A 30 -2.29 -18.75 15.47
CA ALA A 30 -2.18 -19.41 14.16
C ALA A 30 -3.18 -18.90 13.12
N ILE A 31 -4.38 -18.49 13.55
CA ILE A 31 -5.45 -17.96 12.68
C ILE A 31 -5.37 -16.43 12.61
N ALA A 32 -5.17 -15.78 13.75
CA ALA A 32 -5.23 -14.32 13.86
C ALA A 32 -4.10 -13.62 13.10
N ILE A 33 -2.86 -14.15 13.17
CA ILE A 33 -1.69 -13.54 12.55
C ILE A 33 -1.82 -13.43 11.01
N PRO A 34 -2.04 -14.52 10.25
CA PRO A 34 -2.17 -14.43 8.79
C PRO A 34 -3.38 -13.60 8.36
N SER A 35 -4.48 -13.65 9.12
CA SER A 35 -5.67 -12.84 8.88
C SER A 35 -5.37 -11.34 9.02
N TYR A 36 -4.73 -10.93 10.11
CA TYR A 36 -4.33 -9.54 10.34
C TYR A 36 -3.36 -9.04 9.27
N GLN A 37 -2.37 -9.85 8.88
CA GLN A 37 -1.43 -9.50 7.81
C GLN A 37 -2.14 -9.32 6.46
N SER A 38 -3.15 -10.13 6.15
CA SER A 38 -3.98 -9.96 4.95
C SER A 38 -4.77 -8.64 4.99
N TYR A 39 -5.39 -8.34 6.13
CA TYR A 39 -6.14 -7.09 6.32
C TYR A 39 -5.24 -5.86 6.20
N ALA A 40 -4.08 -5.85 6.86
CA ALA A 40 -3.12 -4.74 6.80
C ALA A 40 -2.66 -4.49 5.36
N ARG A 41 -2.38 -5.55 4.60
CA ARG A 41 -2.02 -5.48 3.18
C ARG A 41 -3.11 -4.84 2.32
N LYS A 42 -4.36 -5.26 2.50
CA LYS A 42 -5.53 -4.68 1.80
C LYS A 42 -5.71 -3.20 2.14
N SER A 43 -5.53 -2.82 3.40
CA SER A 43 -5.62 -1.42 3.85
C SER A 43 -4.58 -0.55 3.14
N VAL A 44 -3.34 -1.00 3.06
CA VAL A 44 -2.27 -0.25 2.37
C VAL A 44 -2.50 -0.19 0.86
N ALA A 45 -3.00 -1.27 0.25
CA ALA A 45 -3.38 -1.26 -1.17
C ALA A 45 -4.51 -0.25 -1.47
N ALA A 46 -5.52 -0.17 -0.60
CA ALA A 46 -6.59 0.81 -0.73
C ALA A 46 -6.07 2.25 -0.60
N GLN A 47 -5.10 2.50 0.29
CA GLN A 47 -4.43 3.80 0.40
C GLN A 47 -3.68 4.17 -0.90
N ALA A 48 -2.99 3.20 -1.52
CA ALA A 48 -2.32 3.42 -2.80
C ALA A 48 -3.32 3.78 -3.91
N GLN A 49 -4.40 3.03 -4.05
CA GLN A 49 -5.47 3.33 -5.02
C GLN A 49 -6.11 4.71 -4.78
N GLN A 50 -6.33 5.06 -3.51
CA GLN A 50 -6.84 6.39 -3.15
C GLN A 50 -5.87 7.50 -3.57
N SER A 51 -4.57 7.31 -3.31
CA SER A 51 -3.54 8.26 -3.74
C SER A 51 -3.46 8.38 -5.25
N MET A 52 -3.61 7.28 -6.00
CA MET A 52 -3.66 7.32 -7.47
C MET A 52 -4.84 8.14 -7.99
N LYS A 53 -6.04 7.98 -7.40
CA LYS A 53 -7.22 8.79 -7.73
C LYS A 53 -7.04 10.27 -7.42
N GLN A 54 -6.36 10.58 -6.31
CA GLN A 54 -6.01 11.96 -5.97
C GLN A 54 -5.05 12.56 -7.00
N ILE A 55 -4.00 11.83 -7.39
CA ILE A 55 -3.05 12.27 -8.42
C ILE A 55 -3.76 12.50 -9.76
N ALA A 56 -4.66 11.61 -10.17
CA ALA A 56 -5.48 11.80 -11.37
C ALA A 56 -6.34 13.07 -11.29
N THR A 57 -6.94 13.35 -10.13
CA THR A 57 -7.69 14.59 -9.92
C THR A 57 -6.79 15.82 -10.07
N GLU A 58 -5.56 15.79 -9.54
CA GLU A 58 -4.59 16.88 -9.69
C GLU A 58 -4.08 17.04 -11.13
N LEU A 59 -3.93 15.94 -11.87
CA LEU A 59 -3.62 15.96 -13.30
C LEU A 59 -4.72 16.66 -14.10
N GLU A 60 -5.99 16.35 -13.84
CA GLU A 60 -7.10 17.01 -14.52
C GLU A 60 -7.18 18.51 -14.20
N LYS A 61 -6.93 18.89 -12.94
CA LYS A 61 -6.78 20.30 -12.56
C LYS A 61 -5.62 20.97 -13.29
N HIS A 62 -4.50 20.28 -13.46
CA HIS A 62 -3.33 20.80 -14.19
C HIS A 62 -3.65 21.03 -15.66
N LYS A 63 -4.31 20.07 -16.32
CA LYS A 63 -4.77 20.23 -17.71
C LYS A 63 -5.77 21.35 -17.85
N SER A 64 -6.68 21.53 -16.91
CA SER A 64 -7.62 22.66 -16.95
C SER A 64 -6.93 24.03 -16.95
N ARG A 65 -5.72 24.14 -16.39
CA ARG A 65 -4.96 25.41 -16.34
C ARG A 65 -3.99 25.57 -17.51
N ASN A 66 -3.38 24.47 -17.95
CA ASN A 66 -2.27 24.49 -18.91
C ASN A 66 -2.64 23.93 -20.30
N PHE A 67 -3.85 23.40 -20.46
CA PHE A 67 -4.36 22.70 -21.65
C PHE A 67 -3.62 21.40 -22.03
N ASN A 68 -2.62 20.99 -21.24
CA ASN A 68 -1.88 19.73 -21.36
C ASN A 68 -1.41 19.24 -19.97
N TYR A 69 -0.83 18.06 -19.92
CA TYR A 69 -0.25 17.46 -18.72
C TYR A 69 1.27 17.67 -18.59
N LEU A 70 1.92 18.39 -19.52
CA LEU A 70 3.37 18.61 -19.49
C LEU A 70 3.79 19.35 -18.22
N ASN A 71 5.00 19.05 -17.77
CA ASN A 71 5.62 19.62 -16.57
C ASN A 71 4.85 19.35 -15.27
N PHE A 72 3.87 18.43 -15.28
CA PHE A 72 3.27 17.94 -14.05
C PHE A 72 4.28 17.09 -13.27
N VAL A 73 4.41 17.36 -11.98
CA VAL A 73 5.26 16.62 -11.06
C VAL A 73 4.52 16.42 -9.74
N THR A 74 4.62 15.23 -9.18
CA THR A 74 4.18 14.97 -7.80
C THR A 74 5.28 15.36 -6.82
N THR A 75 4.93 15.78 -5.62
CA THR A 75 5.92 16.01 -4.56
C THR A 75 5.47 15.25 -3.30
N PRO A 76 6.20 14.21 -2.87
CA PRO A 76 7.42 13.65 -3.45
C PRO A 76 7.22 12.94 -4.82
N ASN A 77 8.33 12.67 -5.52
CA ASN A 77 8.36 11.86 -6.75
C ASN A 77 9.49 10.83 -6.67
N PRO A 78 9.21 9.51 -6.59
CA PRO A 78 7.88 8.90 -6.58
C PRO A 78 7.07 9.23 -5.32
N VAL A 79 5.75 9.16 -5.41
CA VAL A 79 4.89 9.22 -4.21
C VAL A 79 4.99 7.87 -3.50
N VAL A 80 5.22 7.89 -2.18
CA VAL A 80 5.37 6.67 -1.38
C VAL A 80 4.16 6.45 -0.48
N ILE A 81 3.77 5.19 -0.30
CA ILE A 81 2.72 4.78 0.63
C ILE A 81 3.29 3.76 1.62
N PRO A 82 3.09 3.91 2.94
CA PRO A 82 2.47 5.07 3.60
C PRO A 82 3.26 6.37 3.40
N ASN A 83 2.58 7.52 3.51
CA ASN A 83 3.23 8.82 3.34
C ASN A 83 4.35 9.02 4.37
N GLY A 84 5.49 9.53 3.93
CA GLY A 84 6.68 9.73 4.77
C GLY A 84 7.45 8.45 5.11
N ALA A 85 7.04 7.29 4.58
CA ALA A 85 7.78 6.05 4.78
C ALA A 85 9.16 6.10 4.09
N THR A 86 10.16 5.49 4.73
CA THR A 86 11.53 5.39 4.21
C THR A 86 12.04 3.94 4.28
N GLY A 87 12.98 3.58 3.41
CA GLY A 87 13.56 2.24 3.36
C GLY A 87 12.50 1.14 3.27
N SER A 88 12.61 0.11 4.12
CA SER A 88 11.71 -1.06 4.15
C SER A 88 10.27 -0.74 4.61
N ALA A 89 10.02 0.47 5.13
CA ALA A 89 8.67 0.90 5.49
C ALA A 89 7.82 1.25 4.25
N VAL A 90 8.45 1.57 3.11
CA VAL A 90 7.76 1.84 1.84
C VAL A 90 7.06 0.58 1.36
N LYS A 91 5.75 0.68 1.11
CA LYS A 91 4.92 -0.44 0.64
C LYS A 91 4.47 -0.29 -0.80
N TYR A 92 4.28 0.95 -1.26
CA TYR A 92 4.08 1.28 -2.66
C TYR A 92 4.89 2.49 -3.07
N GLU A 93 5.32 2.47 -4.33
CA GLU A 93 5.82 3.64 -5.06
C GLU A 93 4.86 3.93 -6.21
N ILE A 94 4.44 5.18 -6.32
CA ILE A 94 3.53 5.65 -7.37
C ILE A 94 4.29 6.62 -8.27
N VAL A 95 4.26 6.34 -9.57
CA VAL A 95 4.88 7.15 -10.61
C VAL A 95 3.85 7.58 -11.63
N VAL A 96 4.05 8.78 -12.17
CA VAL A 96 3.27 9.34 -13.28
C VAL A 96 4.18 9.42 -14.51
N LYS A 97 3.66 8.93 -15.64
CA LYS A 97 4.32 8.91 -16.94
C LYS A 97 3.43 9.51 -18.01
N ASP A 98 4.05 9.89 -19.11
CA ASP A 98 3.34 10.24 -20.33
C ASP A 98 2.57 9.02 -20.84
N GLY A 99 1.30 9.19 -21.21
CA GLY A 99 0.44 8.08 -21.59
C GLY A 99 0.70 7.54 -23.00
N ASP A 100 1.31 8.34 -23.88
CA ASP A 100 1.65 7.92 -25.24
C ASP A 100 3.02 7.25 -25.29
N ASN A 101 3.96 7.73 -24.45
CA ASN A 101 5.27 7.09 -24.26
C ASN A 101 5.60 6.96 -22.77
N THR A 102 5.26 5.81 -22.20
CA THR A 102 5.40 5.53 -20.77
C THR A 102 6.84 5.38 -20.28
N ALA A 103 7.85 5.44 -21.18
CA ALA A 103 9.24 5.60 -20.78
C ALA A 103 9.49 7.01 -20.18
N ASN A 104 8.78 8.01 -20.70
CA ASN A 104 8.99 9.42 -20.37
C ASN A 104 8.17 9.86 -19.16
N ALA A 105 8.78 10.62 -18.27
CA ALA A 105 8.03 11.44 -17.31
C ALA A 105 7.42 12.64 -18.05
N LEU A 106 6.31 13.18 -17.55
CA LEU A 106 5.62 14.35 -18.14
C LEU A 106 6.48 15.64 -18.19
N THR A 107 7.62 15.66 -17.50
CA THR A 107 8.62 16.74 -17.55
C THR A 107 9.67 16.55 -18.65
N SER A 108 9.67 15.42 -19.35
CA SER A 108 10.62 15.16 -20.45
C SER A 108 10.26 15.97 -21.68
N SER A 109 11.26 16.49 -22.39
CA SER A 109 11.09 17.21 -23.66
C SER A 109 10.55 16.35 -24.81
N SER A 110 10.58 15.02 -24.65
CA SER A 110 10.03 14.04 -25.59
C SER A 110 8.59 13.60 -25.28
N SER A 111 7.95 14.21 -24.29
CA SER A 111 6.55 13.90 -23.91
C SER A 111 5.58 14.66 -24.79
N THR A 112 4.43 14.05 -25.10
CA THR A 112 3.32 14.75 -25.78
C THR A 112 2.49 15.52 -24.77
N GLY A 113 2.35 14.98 -23.55
CA GLY A 113 1.55 15.54 -22.47
C GLY A 113 0.05 15.56 -22.77
N GLN A 114 -0.43 14.76 -23.72
CA GLN A 114 -1.84 14.70 -24.10
C GLN A 114 -2.62 13.65 -23.30
N SER A 115 -1.91 12.66 -22.78
CA SER A 115 -2.41 11.56 -21.98
C SER A 115 -1.44 11.29 -20.81
N TRP A 116 -1.92 10.60 -19.78
CA TRP A 116 -1.10 10.22 -18.64
C TRP A 116 -1.32 8.75 -18.26
N ALA A 117 -0.30 8.16 -17.65
CA ALA A 117 -0.35 6.83 -17.06
C ALA A 117 0.22 6.86 -15.65
N ILE A 118 -0.53 6.35 -14.69
CA ILE A 118 -0.14 6.23 -13.28
C ILE A 118 0.09 4.75 -12.98
N MET A 119 1.22 4.43 -12.35
CA MET A 119 1.54 3.09 -11.90
C MET A 119 1.88 3.12 -10.41
N ALA A 120 1.23 2.25 -9.63
CA ALA A 120 1.56 1.97 -8.25
C ALA A 120 2.20 0.57 -8.15
N THR A 121 3.49 0.54 -7.85
CA THR A 121 4.27 -0.70 -7.72
C THR A 121 4.36 -1.11 -6.27
N SER A 122 3.93 -2.32 -5.92
CA SER A 122 4.08 -2.83 -4.56
C SER A 122 5.52 -3.27 -4.28
N LYS A 123 5.95 -3.15 -3.02
CA LYS A 123 7.21 -3.74 -2.51
C LYS A 123 7.01 -5.14 -1.90
N ASP A 124 5.78 -5.65 -1.85
CA ASP A 124 5.43 -6.98 -1.34
C ASP A 124 4.88 -7.84 -2.48
N GLU A 125 5.49 -9.00 -2.73
CA GLU A 125 5.08 -9.92 -3.80
C GLU A 125 3.65 -10.45 -3.64
N LYS A 126 3.13 -10.45 -2.41
CA LYS A 126 1.78 -10.94 -2.12
C LYS A 126 0.71 -9.88 -2.40
N ASN A 127 1.10 -8.62 -2.56
CA ASN A 127 0.21 -7.51 -2.91
C ASN A 127 0.05 -7.36 -4.42
N ASN A 128 -0.96 -6.58 -4.83
CA ASN A 128 -1.15 -6.22 -6.23
C ASN A 128 -0.45 -4.90 -6.52
N SER A 129 0.20 -4.82 -7.68
CA SER A 129 0.57 -3.57 -8.33
C SER A 129 -0.56 -3.14 -9.27
N TYR A 130 -0.72 -1.83 -9.47
CA TYR A 130 -1.86 -1.23 -10.18
C TYR A 130 -1.39 -0.27 -11.26
N VAL A 131 -2.15 -0.19 -12.35
CA VAL A 131 -2.00 0.83 -13.39
C VAL A 131 -3.37 1.45 -13.67
N MET A 132 -3.38 2.77 -13.87
CA MET A 132 -4.52 3.49 -14.43
C MET A 132 -4.04 4.54 -15.44
N THR A 133 -4.82 4.77 -16.49
CA THR A 133 -4.49 5.77 -17.53
C THR A 133 -5.63 6.75 -17.74
N SER A 134 -5.31 7.90 -18.35
CA SER A 134 -6.33 8.88 -18.77
C SER A 134 -7.30 8.33 -19.82
N THR A 135 -6.96 7.24 -20.50
CA THR A 135 -7.78 6.57 -21.51
C THR A 135 -8.76 5.55 -20.91
N GLY A 136 -8.79 5.42 -19.58
CA GLY A 136 -9.73 4.55 -18.87
C GLY A 136 -9.24 3.12 -18.67
N VAL A 137 -8.00 2.80 -19.02
CA VAL A 137 -7.40 1.49 -18.70
C VAL A 137 -7.17 1.44 -17.20
N HIS A 138 -7.67 0.38 -16.56
CA HIS A 138 -7.47 0.08 -15.16
C HIS A 138 -7.11 -1.40 -15.04
N CYS A 139 -5.92 -1.69 -14.52
CA CYS A 139 -5.48 -3.07 -14.35
C CYS A 139 -4.63 -3.28 -13.10
N TYR A 140 -4.56 -4.54 -12.68
CA TYR A 140 -3.77 -4.95 -11.54
C TYR A 140 -3.12 -6.32 -11.76
N LYS A 141 -1.97 -6.52 -11.13
CA LYS A 141 -1.21 -7.77 -11.16
C LYS A 141 -0.59 -8.04 -9.80
N GLN A 142 -0.71 -9.27 -9.31
CA GLN A 142 -0.03 -9.65 -8.07
C GLN A 142 1.48 -9.64 -8.29
N GLY A 143 2.21 -9.04 -7.37
CA GLY A 143 3.66 -8.93 -7.40
C GLY A 143 4.17 -7.49 -7.37
N THR A 144 5.48 -7.38 -7.49
CA THR A 144 6.25 -6.13 -7.45
C THR A 144 6.53 -5.55 -8.84
N SER A 145 5.87 -6.05 -9.88
CA SER A 145 6.01 -5.54 -11.24
C SER A 145 4.70 -5.62 -12.02
N ILE A 146 4.43 -4.57 -12.79
CA ILE A 146 3.33 -4.47 -13.74
C ILE A 146 3.79 -3.57 -14.89
N GLY A 147 3.40 -3.91 -16.12
CA GLY A 147 3.63 -3.05 -17.28
C GLY A 147 2.47 -2.07 -17.46
N PHE A 148 2.76 -0.89 -18.01
CA PHE A 148 1.72 0.08 -18.38
C PHE A 148 0.79 -0.43 -19.50
N ASP A 149 1.23 -1.45 -20.23
CA ASP A 149 0.45 -2.18 -21.25
C ASP A 149 -0.55 -3.18 -20.64
N CYS A 150 -0.57 -3.34 -19.31
CA CYS A 150 -1.39 -4.31 -18.60
C CYS A 150 -1.16 -5.77 -19.05
N SER A 151 0.01 -6.10 -19.59
CA SER A 151 0.30 -7.45 -20.07
C SER A 151 0.33 -8.45 -18.91
N GLY A 152 -0.51 -9.48 -19.01
CA GLY A 152 -0.71 -10.48 -17.96
C GLY A 152 -1.34 -9.92 -16.67
N ALA A 153 -1.99 -8.75 -16.74
CA ALA A 153 -2.76 -8.16 -15.66
C ALA A 153 -4.26 -8.42 -15.83
N LYS A 154 -5.02 -8.28 -14.74
CA LYS A 154 -6.50 -8.33 -14.75
C LYS A 154 -7.06 -6.91 -14.72
N SER A 155 -8.17 -6.66 -15.40
CA SER A 155 -8.92 -5.42 -15.25
C SER A 155 -9.71 -5.41 -13.95
N TRP A 156 -10.03 -4.21 -13.44
CA TRP A 156 -10.85 -3.99 -12.25
C TRP A 156 -11.81 -2.82 -12.42
#